data_AF-A0A844DZV2-F1
#
_entry.id   AF-A0A844DZV2-F1
#
_cell.length_a   1.000
_cell.length_b   1.000
_cell.length_c   1.000
_cell.angle_alpha   90.00
_cell.angle_beta   90.00
_cell.angle_gamma   90.00
#
_symmetry.space_group_name_H-M   'P 1'
#
loop_
_entity.id
_entity.type
_entity.pdbx_description
1 polymer ?
#
loop_
_entity_poly.entity_id
_entity_poly.type
_entity_poly.pdbx_seq_one_letter_code
_entity_poly.pdbx_strand_id
1 'polypeptide(L)' 'MIKIKVSYTSENELTAFLRHVGIKYPGMRWKRSENRKGRYRKAYIDVVNTEAQK' A
#
# COMPACT_ATOMS: atom_id res chain seq x y z
N MET A 1 13.67 3.98 1.78
CA MET A 1 12.45 3.61 1.03
C MET A 1 11.92 2.31 1.59
N ILE A 2 10.70 2.30 2.12
CA ILE A 2 10.11 1.10 2.74
C ILE A 2 9.11 0.50 1.76
N LYS A 3 9.22 -0.81 1.52
CA LYS A 3 8.28 -1.56 0.69
C LYS A 3 7.35 -2.36 1.58
N ILE A 4 6.06 -2.06 1.52
CA ILE A 4 5.03 -2.71 2.32
C ILE A 4 4.19 -3.59 1.39
N LYS A 5 3.99 -4.85 1.78
CA LYS A 5 3.08 -5.77 1.10
C LYS A 5 1.83 -5.93 1.94
N VAL A 6 0.68 -5.52 1.39
CA VAL A 6 -0.62 -5.65 2.06
C VAL A 6 -1.45 -6.72 1.37
N SER A 7 -2.14 -7.53 2.18
CA SER A 7 -3.15 -8.48 1.69
C SER A 7 -4.52 -7.93 2.04
N TYR A 8 -5.49 -8.06 1.14
CA TYR A 8 -6.82 -7.48 1.29
C TYR A 8 -7.89 -8.40 0.68
N THR A 9 -9.12 -8.27 1.16
CA THR A 9 -10.27 -9.09 0.74
C THR A 9 -11.14 -8.40 -0.30
N SER A 10 -11.27 -7.07 -0.23
CA SER A 10 -12.13 -6.28 -1.11
C SER A 10 -11.44 -5.00 -1.60
N GLU A 11 -11.87 -4.49 -2.75
CA GLU A 11 -11.32 -3.23 -3.27
C GLU A 11 -11.65 -2.03 -2.37
N ASN A 12 -12.77 -2.06 -1.65
CA ASN A 12 -13.13 -1.03 -0.68
C ASN A 12 -12.16 -0.99 0.51
N GLU A 13 -11.78 -2.16 1.04
CA GLU A 13 -10.78 -2.28 2.11
C GLU A 13 -9.43 -1.71 1.67
N LEU A 14 -8.97 -2.08 0.46
CA LEU A 14 -7.74 -1.53 -0.09
C LEU A 14 -7.82 -0.01 -0.25
N THR A 15 -8.94 0.50 -0.79
CA THR A 15 -9.12 1.94 -1.03
C THR A 15 -9.10 2.73 0.28
N ALA A 16 -9.77 2.24 1.33
CA ALA A 16 -9.77 2.87 2.64
C ALA A 16 -8.36 2.89 3.24
N PHE A 17 -7.63 1.78 3.14
CA PHE A 17 -6.24 1.69 3.59
C PHE A 17 -5.33 2.67 2.85
N LEU A 18 -5.38 2.69 1.51
CA LEU A 18 -4.56 3.59 0.69
C LEU A 18 -4.86 5.07 0.99
N ARG A 19 -6.12 5.43 1.23
CA ARG A 19 -6.50 6.80 1.60
C ARG A 19 -5.89 7.19 2.94
N HIS A 20 -5.96 6.31 3.94
CA HIS A 20 -5.39 6.57 5.26
C HIS A 20 -3.87 6.71 5.21
N VAL A 21 -3.18 5.78 4.52
CA VAL A 21 -1.72 5.79 4.40
C VAL A 21 -1.23 6.95 3.53
N GLY A 22 -1.96 7.31 2.47
CA GLY A 22 -1.61 8.42 1.58
C GLY A 22 -1.63 9.79 2.26
N ILE A 23 -2.48 9.97 3.29
CA ILE A 23 -2.47 11.19 4.12
C ILE A 23 -1.17 11.27 4.93
N LYS A 24 -0.73 10.15 5.49
CA LYS A 24 0.48 10.08 6.34
C LYS A 24 1.78 10.14 5.53
N TYR A 25 1.79 9.54 4.34
CA TYR A 25 2.98 9.44 3.47
C TYR A 25 2.70 10.09 2.12
N PRO A 26 2.73 11.43 2.04
CA PRO A 26 2.58 12.14 0.76
C PRO A 26 3.69 11.69 -0.21
N GLY A 27 3.31 11.41 -1.46
CA GLY A 27 4.23 10.87 -2.48
C GLY A 27 4.41 9.35 -2.44
N MET A 28 3.66 8.64 -1.59
CA MET A 28 3.50 7.19 -1.64
C MET A 28 3.13 6.72 -3.06
N ARG A 29 3.78 5.64 -3.51
CA ARG A 29 3.41 4.93 -4.73
C ARG A 29 2.88 3.56 -4.37
N TRP A 30 1.97 3.02 -5.16
CA TRP A 30 1.48 1.67 -4.94
C TRP A 30 1.11 1.00 -6.26
N LYS A 31 1.12 -0.33 -6.24
CA LYS A 31 0.66 -1.16 -7.36
C LYS A 31 -0.05 -2.41 -6.86
N ARG A 32 -1.06 -2.86 -7.60
CA ARG A 32 -1.72 -4.14 -7.34
C ARG A 32 -0.81 -5.29 -7.76
N SER A 33 -0.86 -6.40 -7.03
CA SER A 33 -0.24 -7.65 -7.44
C SER A 33 -1.09 -8.31 -8.51
N GLU A 34 -0.49 -8.65 -9.66
CA GLU A 34 -1.16 -9.39 -10.73
C GLU A 34 -1.43 -10.85 -10.35
N ASN A 35 -0.64 -11.37 -9.40
CA ASN A 35 -0.85 -12.71 -8.87
C ASN A 35 -2.12 -12.75 -8.01
N ARG A 36 -3.20 -13.30 -8.59
CA ARG A 36 -4.48 -13.58 -7.92
C ARG A 36 -4.53 -14.97 -7.25
N LYS A 37 -3.43 -15.72 -7.20
CA LYS A 37 -3.40 -17.02 -6.52
C LYS A 37 -3.51 -16.83 -5.00
N GLY A 38 -4.51 -17.46 -4.40
CA GLY A 38 -4.77 -17.46 -2.96
C GLY A 38 -6.07 -16.76 -2.57
N ARG A 39 -6.48 -16.94 -1.32
CA ARG A 39 -7.74 -16.39 -0.77
C ARG A 39 -7.78 -14.86 -0.74
N TYR A 40 -6.62 -14.21 -0.68
CA TYR A 40 -6.49 -12.76 -0.53
C TYR A 40 -5.79 -12.13 -1.73
N ARG A 41 -6.27 -10.96 -2.12
CA ARG A 41 -5.62 -10.09 -3.11
C ARG A 41 -4.45 -9.37 -2.43
N LYS A 42 -3.47 -8.91 -3.21
CA LYS A 42 -2.25 -8.30 -2.70
C LYS A 42 -1.95 -6.98 -3.38
N ALA A 43 -1.43 -6.02 -2.64
CA ALA A 43 -0.88 -4.77 -3.18
C ALA A 43 0.48 -4.49 -2.55
N TYR A 44 1.32 -3.79 -3.30
CA TYR A 44 2.63 -3.33 -2.87
C TYR A 44 2.60 -1.82 -2.79
N ILE A 45 3.16 -1.28 -1.71
CA ILE A 45 3.18 0.14 -1.42
C ILE A 45 4.62 0.52 -1.15
N ASP A 46 5.13 1.46 -1.92
CA ASP A 46 6.43 2.08 -1.75
C ASP A 46 6.22 3.41 -1.02
N VAL A 47 6.69 3.50 0.23
CA VAL A 47 6.68 4.74 1.00
C VAL A 47 8.09 5.32 1.10
N VAL A 48 8.18 6.62 0.86
CA VAL A 48 9.37 7.42 1.13
C VAL A 48 9.21 7.96 2.54
N ASN A 49 10.08 7.54 3.45
CA ASN A 49 10.05 8.03 4.82
C ASN A 49 10.70 9.42 4.84
N THR A 50 9.89 10.48 4.90
CA THR A 50 10.34 11.87 4.99
C THR A 50 10.80 12.24 6.41
N GLU A 51 10.42 11.48 7.44
CA GLU A 51 10.87 11.72 8.82
C GLU A 51 12.31 11.24 9.05
N ALA A 52 12.79 10.25 8.29
CA ALA A 52 14.17 9.78 8.37
C ALA A 52 15.20 10.72 7.70
N GLN A 53 14.76 11.86 7.17
CA GLN A 53 15.62 12.88 6.55
C GLN A 53 15.77 14.16 7.39
N LYS A 54 15.23 14.18 8.61
CA LYS A 54 15.31 15.33 9.53
C LYS A 54 16.26 15.05 10.69
#